data_AF-A0A2E3PDI6-F1
#
_entry.id   AF-A0A2E3PDI6-F1
#
_cell.length_a   1.000
_cell.length_b   1.000
_cell.length_c   1.000
_cell.angle_alpha   90.00
_cell.angle_beta   90.00
_cell.angle_gamma   90.00
#
_symmetry.space_group_name_H-M   'P 1'
#
loop_
_entity.id
_entity.type
_entity.pdbx_description
1 polymer ?
#
loop_
_entity_poly.entity_id
_entity_poly.type
_entity_poly.pdbx_seq_one_letter_code
_entity_poly.pdbx_strand_id
1 'polypeptide(L)'
;MPKIDNITYPPADERLLKNKDLGFMYRVFLKKRAADENWMFLDTTAKKIDPRTQYPVYFDDKGKYAINVDSKIKLKAKELAEAEAWKSNEWKKVYADSRKSINKLMEVNFEADFYKSPAFKEFHQKALYKAIRIPKGLKDQMKMDDDSLLLETVVMFMADKKAGAKAAKNLSARKKTPLSPDQIRKAIGKFFKLA
;
A
#
# COMPACT_ATOMS: atom_id res chain seq x y z
N MET A 1 -10.39 -4.62 -1.85
CA MET A 1 -9.08 -4.69 -1.17
C MET A 1 -8.09 -5.27 -2.16
N PRO A 2 -6.96 -4.58 -2.41
CA PRO A 2 -5.92 -5.04 -3.33
C PRO A 2 -5.36 -6.39 -2.88
N LYS A 3 -5.29 -7.35 -3.81
CA LYS A 3 -4.73 -8.69 -3.59
C LYS A 3 -3.47 -8.85 -4.45
N ILE A 4 -2.33 -9.10 -3.81
CA ILE A 4 -1.02 -9.24 -4.44
C ILE A 4 -0.41 -10.55 -3.95
N ASP A 5 -0.11 -11.48 -4.87
CA ASP A 5 0.54 -12.77 -4.60
C ASP A 5 -0.08 -13.57 -3.44
N ASN A 6 -1.42 -13.54 -3.36
CA ASN A 6 -2.29 -14.13 -2.34
C ASN A 6 -2.37 -13.41 -0.98
N ILE A 7 -1.67 -12.29 -0.80
CA ILE A 7 -1.81 -11.43 0.37
C ILE A 7 -2.81 -10.31 0.06
N THR A 8 -3.74 -10.07 0.98
CA THR A 8 -4.72 -8.97 0.87
C THR A 8 -4.24 -7.77 1.67
N TYR A 9 -4.21 -6.60 1.04
CA TYR A 9 -3.79 -5.35 1.66
C TYR A 9 -4.96 -4.39 1.86
N PRO A 10 -4.94 -3.52 2.89
CA PRO A 10 -5.90 -2.43 3.01
C PRO A 10 -5.71 -1.46 1.84
N PRO A 11 -6.78 -0.95 1.20
CA PRO A 11 -6.67 0.00 0.09
C PRO A 11 -5.97 1.29 0.53
N ALA A 12 -5.38 2.01 -0.42
CA ALA A 12 -4.52 3.17 -0.17
C ALA A 12 -5.32 4.44 0.15
N ASP A 13 -6.04 4.36 1.26
CA ASP A 13 -6.86 5.41 1.84
C ASP A 13 -6.57 5.52 3.36
N GLU A 14 -7.49 6.12 4.11
CA GLU A 14 -7.40 6.20 5.57
C GLU A 14 -7.17 4.83 6.25
N ARG A 15 -7.60 3.72 5.68
CA ARG A 15 -7.41 2.37 6.25
C ARG A 15 -5.96 1.93 6.19
N LEU A 16 -5.24 2.25 5.11
CA LEU A 16 -3.80 1.97 5.01
C LEU A 16 -3.01 2.81 6.01
N LEU A 17 -3.41 4.06 6.23
CA LEU A 17 -2.79 4.95 7.21
C LEU A 17 -2.93 4.46 8.66
N LYS A 18 -3.97 3.67 8.96
CA LYS A 18 -4.22 3.03 10.27
C LYS A 18 -3.43 1.75 10.48
N ASN A 19 -2.85 1.18 9.42
CA ASN A 19 -2.00 0.00 9.56
C ASN A 19 -0.63 0.41 10.14
N LYS A 20 -0.20 -0.28 11.22
CA LYS A 20 1.04 0.07 11.94
C LYS A 20 2.28 0.06 11.04
N ASP A 21 2.42 -0.98 10.23
CA ASP A 21 3.64 -1.17 9.43
C ASP A 21 3.56 -0.40 8.10
N LEU A 22 2.42 -0.50 7.41
CA LEU A 22 2.23 0.12 6.09
C LEU A 22 1.93 1.62 6.17
N GLY A 23 1.28 2.09 7.23
CA GLY A 23 0.85 3.48 7.36
C GLY A 23 2.03 4.46 7.37
N PHE A 24 3.11 4.14 8.10
CA PHE A 24 4.32 4.96 8.09
C PHE A 24 4.96 5.02 6.70
N MET A 25 5.08 3.85 6.05
CA MET A 25 5.64 3.76 4.70
C MET A 25 4.83 4.57 3.69
N TYR A 26 3.50 4.52 3.79
CA TYR A 26 2.62 5.26 2.91
C TYR A 26 2.71 6.78 3.12
N ARG A 27 2.85 7.25 4.37
CA ARG A 27 3.11 8.68 4.65
C ARG A 27 4.41 9.17 4.02
N VAL A 28 5.49 8.38 4.11
CA VAL A 28 6.78 8.70 3.45
C VAL A 28 6.63 8.73 1.94
N PHE A 29 5.86 7.80 1.36
CA PHE A 29 5.55 7.77 -0.06
C PHE A 29 4.78 9.03 -0.51
N LEU A 30 3.72 9.41 0.20
CA LEU A 30 2.92 10.60 -0.11
C LEU A 30 3.74 11.89 -0.02
N LYS A 31 4.59 12.02 1.01
CA LYS A 31 5.50 13.16 1.13
C LYS A 31 6.45 13.29 -0.07
N LYS A 32 6.98 12.17 -0.58
CA LYS A 32 7.81 12.16 -1.80
C LYS A 32 7.04 12.55 -3.07
N ARG A 33 5.71 12.41 -3.06
CA ARG A 33 4.82 12.80 -4.15
C ARG A 33 4.19 14.18 -3.96
N ALA A 34 4.65 14.96 -2.97
CA ALA A 34 4.08 16.26 -2.60
C ALA A 34 2.55 16.19 -2.38
N ALA A 35 2.12 15.13 -1.70
CA ALA A 35 0.72 14.82 -1.40
C ALA A 35 0.50 14.61 0.11
N ASP A 36 1.38 15.18 0.95
CA ASP A 36 1.34 14.99 2.41
C ASP A 36 0.17 15.72 3.10
N GLU A 37 -0.38 16.75 2.47
CA GLU A 37 -1.60 17.42 2.91
C GLU A 37 -2.78 16.45 3.08
N ASN A 38 -2.88 15.45 2.20
CA ASN A 38 -3.99 14.49 2.21
C ASN A 38 -3.99 13.64 3.48
N TRP A 39 -2.84 13.08 3.86
CA TRP A 39 -2.77 12.26 5.08
C TRP A 39 -2.79 13.12 6.33
N MET A 40 -2.21 14.34 6.31
CA MET A 40 -2.27 15.28 7.42
C MET A 40 -3.71 15.64 7.76
N PHE A 41 -4.54 15.90 6.76
CA PHE A 41 -5.97 16.14 6.92
C PHE A 41 -6.69 14.91 7.50
N LEU A 42 -6.49 13.73 6.93
CA LEU A 42 -7.15 12.51 7.39
C LEU A 42 -6.77 12.17 8.84
N ASP A 43 -5.48 12.22 9.19
CA ASP A 43 -4.99 11.90 10.54
C ASP A 43 -5.46 12.93 11.59
N THR A 44 -5.39 14.22 11.26
CA THR A 44 -5.78 15.30 12.17
C THR A 44 -7.28 15.25 12.46
N THR A 45 -8.09 15.15 11.40
CA THR A 45 -9.54 15.18 11.54
C THR A 45 -10.08 13.90 12.16
N ALA A 46 -9.43 12.74 11.95
CA ALA A 46 -9.81 11.49 12.59
C ALA A 46 -9.72 11.56 14.12
N LYS A 47 -8.78 12.33 14.67
CA LYS A 47 -8.61 12.52 16.12
C LYS A 47 -9.64 13.51 16.69
N LYS A 48 -9.77 14.67 16.05
CA LYS A 48 -10.68 15.72 16.48
C LYS A 48 -11.04 16.62 15.31
N ILE A 49 -12.33 16.90 15.14
CA ILE A 49 -12.79 17.95 14.23
C ILE A 49 -12.83 19.27 15.01
N ASP A 50 -12.09 20.26 14.55
CA ASP A 50 -12.05 21.62 15.09
C ASP A 50 -12.00 22.62 13.94
N PRO A 51 -13.17 23.07 13.43
CA PRO A 51 -13.23 23.91 12.24
C PRO A 51 -12.46 25.22 12.37
N ARG A 52 -12.44 25.81 13.56
CA ARG A 52 -11.81 27.13 13.79
C ARG A 52 -10.30 27.06 13.56
N THR A 53 -9.65 26.00 14.04
CA THR A 53 -8.20 25.83 13.89
C THR A 53 -7.81 25.15 12.58
N GLN A 54 -8.72 24.38 11.98
CA GLN A 54 -8.43 23.55 10.81
C GLN A 54 -8.80 24.21 9.49
N TYR A 55 -9.81 25.09 9.45
CA TYR A 55 -10.16 25.87 8.25
C TYR A 55 -8.95 26.58 7.61
N PRO A 56 -8.19 27.43 8.33
CA PRO A 56 -7.08 28.17 7.74
C PRO A 56 -5.91 27.27 7.31
N VAL A 57 -5.88 26.01 7.75
CA VAL A 57 -4.81 25.05 7.44
C VAL A 57 -5.14 24.24 6.20
N TYR A 58 -6.39 23.78 6.07
CA TYR A 58 -6.80 22.79 5.08
C TYR A 58 -7.77 23.33 4.03
N PHE A 59 -8.67 24.25 4.39
CA PHE A 59 -9.74 24.68 3.49
C PHE A 59 -9.46 26.04 2.83
N ASP A 60 -8.71 26.91 3.51
CA ASP A 60 -8.20 28.14 2.92
C ASP A 60 -7.14 27.82 1.85
N ASP A 61 -7.22 28.47 0.69
CA ASP A 61 -6.29 28.29 -0.42
C ASP A 61 -4.85 28.71 -0.09
N LYS A 62 -4.66 29.58 0.91
CA LYS A 62 -3.35 29.95 1.44
C LYS A 62 -2.86 29.03 2.55
N GLY A 63 -3.67 28.03 2.92
CA GLY A 63 -3.35 27.08 3.98
C GLY A 63 -2.13 26.22 3.62
N LYS A 64 -1.25 25.99 4.61
CA LYS A 64 -0.03 25.18 4.43
C LYS A 64 -0.34 23.77 3.90
N TYR A 65 -1.48 23.21 4.28
CA TYR A 65 -1.94 21.89 3.86
C TYR A 65 -3.29 22.01 3.15
N ALA A 66 -3.47 23.05 2.33
CA ALA A 66 -4.68 23.26 1.56
C ALA A 66 -5.02 21.99 0.74
N ILE A 67 -6.15 21.36 1.05
CA ILE A 67 -6.54 20.10 0.41
C ILE A 67 -7.17 20.36 -0.96
N ASN A 68 -6.88 19.48 -1.91
CA ASN A 68 -7.46 19.52 -3.24
C ASN A 68 -8.80 18.77 -3.27
N VAL A 69 -9.88 19.47 -2.92
CA VAL A 69 -11.27 18.97 -2.96
C VAL A 69 -12.15 19.85 -3.83
N ASP A 70 -13.35 19.36 -4.14
CA ASP A 70 -14.32 20.05 -4.99
C ASP A 70 -14.58 21.49 -4.53
N SER A 71 -14.72 22.41 -5.49
CA SER A 71 -14.91 23.84 -5.23
C SER A 71 -16.15 24.14 -4.39
N LYS A 72 -17.21 23.32 -4.48
CA LYS A 72 -18.42 23.47 -3.66
C LYS A 72 -18.13 23.21 -2.18
N ILE A 73 -17.26 22.25 -1.89
CA ILE A 73 -16.87 21.93 -0.50
C ILE A 73 -16.05 23.10 0.07
N LYS A 74 -15.08 23.62 -0.71
CA LYS A 74 -14.30 24.79 -0.32
C LYS A 74 -15.16 26.03 -0.11
N LEU A 75 -16.09 26.31 -1.03
CA LEU A 75 -17.01 27.45 -0.92
C LEU A 75 -17.86 27.34 0.34
N LYS A 76 -18.43 26.18 0.62
CA LYS A 76 -19.24 25.99 1.84
C LYS A 76 -18.42 26.14 3.12
N ALA A 77 -17.18 25.65 3.13
CA ALA A 77 -16.28 25.84 4.25
C ALA A 77 -15.96 27.33 4.47
N LYS A 78 -15.75 28.07 3.38
CA LYS A 78 -15.50 29.52 3.40
C LYS A 78 -16.71 30.30 3.92
N GLU A 79 -17.91 30.04 3.42
CA GLU A 79 -19.15 30.66 3.89
C GLU A 79 -19.34 30.47 5.40
N LEU A 80 -19.11 29.24 5.91
CA LEU A 80 -19.22 28.94 7.33
C LEU A 80 -18.15 29.64 8.17
N ALA A 81 -16.94 29.79 7.63
CA ALA A 81 -15.84 30.48 8.30
C ALA A 81 -16.08 32.00 8.37
N GLU A 82 -16.53 32.61 7.26
CA GLU A 82 -16.85 34.05 7.18
C GLU A 82 -18.04 34.42 8.08
N ALA A 83 -19.00 33.52 8.25
CA ALA A 83 -20.11 33.69 9.19
C ALA A 83 -19.76 33.35 10.65
N GLU A 84 -18.49 33.04 10.95
CA GLU A 84 -18.00 32.56 12.26
C GLU A 84 -18.82 31.38 12.84
N ALA A 85 -19.41 30.56 11.96
CA ALA A 85 -20.34 29.51 12.30
C ALA A 85 -19.62 28.22 12.77
N TRP A 86 -18.62 28.35 13.65
CA TRP A 86 -17.72 27.26 14.07
C TRP A 86 -18.41 26.08 14.76
N LYS A 87 -19.58 26.32 15.34
CA LYS A 87 -20.40 25.30 16.02
C LYS A 87 -21.51 24.74 15.13
N SER A 88 -21.62 25.18 13.88
CA SER A 88 -22.64 24.70 12.94
C SER A 88 -22.47 23.20 12.68
N ASN A 89 -23.60 22.49 12.66
CA ASN A 89 -23.61 21.07 12.26
C ASN A 89 -23.25 20.86 10.79
N GLU A 90 -23.31 21.90 9.95
CA GLU A 90 -22.93 21.82 8.54
C GLU A 90 -21.45 21.51 8.33
N TRP A 91 -20.58 21.88 9.29
CA TRP A 91 -19.18 21.48 9.27
C TRP A 91 -19.02 19.96 9.17
N LYS A 92 -19.86 19.18 9.87
CA LYS A 92 -19.78 17.70 9.81
C LYS A 92 -19.91 17.20 8.37
N LYS A 93 -20.78 17.82 7.57
CA LYS A 93 -20.96 17.48 6.16
C LYS A 93 -19.73 17.89 5.33
N VAL A 94 -19.20 19.09 5.54
CA VAL A 94 -17.96 19.55 4.88
C VAL A 94 -16.81 18.56 5.12
N TYR A 95 -16.57 18.14 6.36
CA TYR A 95 -15.52 17.16 6.67
C TYR A 95 -15.80 15.78 6.08
N ALA A 96 -17.05 15.29 6.12
CA ALA A 96 -17.40 14.00 5.54
C ALA A 96 -17.18 13.97 4.02
N ASP A 97 -17.61 15.02 3.32
CA ASP A 97 -17.45 15.15 1.87
C ASP A 97 -15.98 15.33 1.48
N SER A 98 -15.20 16.10 2.25
CA SER A 98 -13.75 16.20 2.08
C SER A 98 -13.04 14.87 2.25
N ARG A 99 -13.34 14.12 3.32
CA ARG A 99 -12.72 12.80 3.56
C ARG A 99 -13.02 11.82 2.44
N LYS A 100 -14.27 11.79 1.96
CA LYS A 100 -14.67 10.96 0.84
C LYS A 100 -13.89 11.33 -0.43
N SER A 101 -13.76 12.63 -0.71
CA SER A 101 -13.03 13.13 -1.87
C SER A 101 -11.54 12.79 -1.82
N ILE A 102 -10.90 13.01 -0.67
CA ILE A 102 -9.48 12.71 -0.45
C ILE A 102 -9.22 11.21 -0.53
N ASN A 103 -10.04 10.37 0.13
CA ASN A 103 -9.87 8.92 0.05
C ASN A 103 -9.95 8.42 -1.40
N LYS A 104 -10.91 8.92 -2.18
CA LYS A 104 -11.01 8.60 -3.61
C LYS A 104 -9.78 9.09 -4.39
N LEU A 105 -9.31 10.30 -4.13
CA LEU A 105 -8.11 10.85 -4.76
C LEU A 105 -6.88 9.97 -4.47
N MET A 106 -6.74 9.53 -3.22
CA MET A 106 -5.62 8.70 -2.79
C MET A 106 -5.66 7.30 -3.42
N GLU A 107 -6.85 6.69 -3.47
CA GLU A 107 -7.06 5.40 -4.12
C GLU A 107 -6.74 5.48 -5.62
N VAL A 108 -7.28 6.48 -6.33
CA VAL A 108 -7.11 6.60 -7.79
C VAL A 108 -5.68 6.97 -8.18
N ASN A 109 -5.06 7.92 -7.47
CA ASN A 109 -3.79 8.51 -7.91
C ASN A 109 -2.55 7.85 -7.30
N PHE A 110 -2.68 7.20 -6.14
CA PHE A 110 -1.51 6.76 -5.38
C PHE A 110 -1.49 5.26 -5.08
N GLU A 111 -2.62 4.56 -5.13
CA GLU A 111 -2.70 3.14 -4.73
C GLU A 111 -1.77 2.24 -5.55
N ALA A 112 -1.94 2.26 -6.87
CA ALA A 112 -1.20 1.38 -7.77
C ALA A 112 0.31 1.66 -7.71
N ASP A 113 0.70 2.92 -7.60
CA ASP A 113 2.10 3.34 -7.52
C ASP A 113 2.73 3.00 -6.17
N PHE A 114 1.97 3.13 -5.08
CA PHE A 114 2.44 2.75 -3.74
C PHE A 114 2.81 1.27 -3.68
N TYR A 115 1.93 0.39 -4.19
CA TYR A 115 2.20 -1.06 -4.20
C TYR A 115 3.28 -1.50 -5.19
N LYS A 116 3.71 -0.61 -6.08
CA LYS A 116 4.89 -0.84 -6.94
C LYS A 116 6.16 -0.26 -6.34
N SER A 117 6.07 0.51 -5.26
CA SER A 117 7.22 1.20 -4.66
C SER A 117 8.25 0.22 -4.10
N PRO A 118 9.55 0.56 -4.13
CA PRO A 118 10.60 -0.31 -3.59
C PRO A 118 10.41 -0.68 -2.12
N ALA A 119 9.99 0.29 -1.30
CA ALA A 119 9.75 0.07 0.13
C ALA A 119 8.61 -0.94 0.34
N PHE A 120 7.52 -0.83 -0.42
CA PHE A 120 6.42 -1.80 -0.33
C PHE A 120 6.87 -3.18 -0.80
N LYS A 121 7.63 -3.28 -1.89
CA LYS A 121 8.15 -4.56 -2.40
C LYS A 121 8.98 -5.31 -1.35
N GLU A 122 9.85 -4.59 -0.63
CA GLU A 122 10.64 -5.18 0.45
C GLU A 122 9.76 -5.69 1.60
N PHE A 123 8.75 -4.90 1.99
CA PHE A 123 7.77 -5.34 2.99
C PHE A 123 6.94 -6.54 2.53
N HIS A 124 6.48 -6.52 1.28
CA HIS A 124 5.69 -7.59 0.67
C HIS A 124 6.48 -8.90 0.67
N GLN A 125 7.76 -8.85 0.34
CA GLN A 125 8.63 -10.02 0.40
C GLN A 125 8.71 -10.62 1.81
N LYS A 126 8.87 -9.79 2.85
CA LYS A 126 8.85 -10.23 4.26
C LYS A 126 7.50 -10.84 4.64
N ALA A 127 6.39 -10.32 4.10
CA ALA A 127 5.07 -10.87 4.32
C ALA A 127 4.90 -12.24 3.63
N LEU A 128 5.42 -12.41 2.42
CA LEU A 128 5.42 -13.69 1.69
C LEU A 128 6.20 -14.77 2.46
N TYR A 129 7.38 -14.45 3.01
CA TYR A 129 8.14 -15.39 3.85
C TYR A 129 7.34 -15.92 5.04
N LYS A 130 6.46 -15.10 5.63
CA LYS A 130 5.60 -15.51 6.74
C LYS A 130 4.37 -16.30 6.29
N ALA A 131 3.84 -15.98 5.12
CA ALA A 131 2.58 -16.54 4.61
C ALA A 131 2.76 -17.88 3.89
N ILE A 132 3.89 -18.07 3.20
CA ILE A 132 4.11 -19.25 2.37
C ILE A 132 4.51 -20.44 3.22
N ARG A 133 3.83 -21.56 2.98
CA ARG A 133 4.24 -22.89 3.44
C ARG A 133 4.60 -23.71 2.20
N ILE A 134 5.78 -24.32 2.21
CA ILE A 134 6.24 -25.14 1.10
C ILE A 134 5.44 -26.44 1.06
N PRO A 135 4.69 -26.72 -0.02
CA PRO A 135 3.97 -27.98 -0.14
C PRO A 135 4.97 -29.14 -0.21
N LYS A 136 4.68 -30.24 0.48
CA LYS A 136 5.50 -31.45 0.45
C LYS A 136 5.77 -31.92 -0.99
N GLY A 137 4.75 -31.92 -1.85
CA GLY A 137 4.91 -32.32 -3.25
C GLY A 137 5.85 -31.43 -4.07
N LEU A 138 5.98 -30.13 -3.73
CA LEU A 138 6.98 -29.27 -4.35
C LEU A 138 8.38 -29.64 -3.88
N LYS A 139 8.55 -29.89 -2.58
CA LYS A 139 9.83 -30.34 -1.99
C LYS A 139 10.31 -31.63 -2.65
N ASP A 140 9.42 -32.61 -2.76
CA ASP A 140 9.69 -33.91 -3.38
C ASP A 140 10.07 -33.76 -4.87
N GLN A 141 9.33 -32.91 -5.61
CA GLN A 141 9.63 -32.64 -7.03
C GLN A 141 10.97 -31.93 -7.22
N MET A 142 11.30 -30.99 -6.32
CA MET A 142 12.56 -30.24 -6.35
C MET A 142 13.75 -31.08 -5.88
N LYS A 143 13.51 -32.21 -5.18
CA LYS A 143 14.51 -33.03 -4.49
C LYS A 143 15.47 -32.18 -3.63
N MET A 144 14.88 -31.28 -2.84
CA MET A 144 15.62 -30.36 -1.97
C MET A 144 15.28 -30.61 -0.51
N ASP A 145 16.30 -30.75 0.34
CA ASP A 145 16.10 -30.88 1.79
C ASP A 145 16.10 -29.52 2.51
N ASP A 146 16.72 -28.50 1.90
CA ASP A 146 16.82 -27.13 2.43
C ASP A 146 15.54 -26.32 2.15
N ASP A 147 14.63 -26.36 3.11
CA ASP A 147 13.34 -25.66 3.05
C ASP A 147 13.50 -24.13 3.00
N SER A 148 14.54 -23.59 3.64
CA SER A 148 14.80 -22.15 3.69
C SER A 148 15.18 -21.62 2.31
N LEU A 149 16.08 -22.33 1.62
CA LEU A 149 16.53 -21.96 0.28
C LEU A 149 15.44 -22.15 -0.79
N LEU A 150 14.63 -23.21 -0.65
CA LEU A 150 13.46 -23.42 -1.49
C LEU A 150 12.41 -22.31 -1.27
N LEU A 151 12.14 -21.95 -0.02
CA LEU A 151 11.25 -20.85 0.34
C LEU A 151 11.73 -19.52 -0.22
N GLU A 152 13.01 -19.20 -0.09
CA GLU A 152 13.60 -18.00 -0.70
C GLU A 152 13.34 -17.97 -2.20
N THR A 153 13.59 -19.07 -2.91
CA THR A 153 13.39 -19.13 -4.37
C THR A 153 11.92 -18.95 -4.75
N VAL A 154 10.99 -19.57 -4.03
CA VAL A 154 9.55 -19.39 -4.22
C VAL A 154 9.14 -17.94 -4.00
N VAL A 155 9.55 -17.34 -2.87
CA VAL A 155 9.25 -15.94 -2.53
C VAL A 155 9.78 -14.98 -3.60
N MET A 156 10.99 -15.21 -4.11
CA MET A 156 11.57 -14.39 -5.18
C MET A 156 10.74 -14.50 -6.47
N PHE A 157 10.26 -15.69 -6.84
CA PHE A 157 9.39 -15.84 -8.02
C PHE A 157 8.03 -15.16 -7.87
N MET A 158 7.47 -15.16 -6.66
CA MET A 158 6.21 -14.47 -6.37
C MET A 158 6.41 -12.95 -6.44
N ALA A 159 7.42 -12.42 -5.76
CA ALA A 159 7.65 -10.98 -5.69
C ALA A 159 8.18 -10.35 -7.00
N ASP A 160 9.08 -11.02 -7.71
CA ASP A 160 9.67 -10.52 -8.97
C ASP A 160 10.18 -11.67 -9.85
N LYS A 161 9.56 -11.83 -11.03
CA LYS A 161 9.89 -12.88 -11.99
C LYS A 161 11.36 -12.93 -12.41
N LYS A 162 12.04 -11.78 -12.53
CA LYS A 162 13.46 -11.73 -12.89
C LYS A 162 14.34 -12.15 -11.70
N ALA A 163 14.00 -11.72 -10.49
CA ALA A 163 14.67 -12.16 -9.27
C ALA A 163 14.52 -13.67 -9.07
N GLY A 164 13.31 -14.21 -9.24
CA GLY A 164 13.04 -15.65 -9.18
C GLY A 164 13.85 -16.44 -10.23
N ALA A 165 13.91 -15.95 -11.48
CA ALA A 165 14.72 -16.58 -12.51
C ALA A 165 16.23 -16.60 -12.16
N LYS A 166 16.74 -15.53 -11.54
CA LYS A 166 18.13 -15.48 -11.04
C LYS A 166 18.34 -16.48 -9.89
N ALA A 167 17.39 -16.58 -8.96
CA ALA A 167 17.44 -17.55 -7.87
C ALA A 167 17.44 -19.00 -8.39
N ALA A 168 16.59 -19.33 -9.37
CA ALA A 168 16.54 -20.64 -10.01
C ALA A 168 17.85 -21.01 -10.72
N LYS A 169 18.46 -20.05 -11.43
CA LYS A 169 19.79 -20.23 -12.02
C LYS A 169 20.84 -20.56 -10.96
N ASN A 170 20.85 -19.82 -9.85
CA ASN A 170 21.79 -20.07 -8.75
C ASN A 170 21.58 -21.45 -8.10
N LEU A 171 20.34 -21.87 -7.88
CA LEU A 171 20.01 -23.20 -7.36
C LEU A 171 20.56 -24.32 -8.24
N SER A 172 20.29 -24.23 -9.54
CA SER A 172 20.70 -25.23 -10.52
C SER A 172 22.23 -25.26 -10.68
N ALA A 173 22.87 -24.09 -10.76
CA ALA A 173 24.33 -23.97 -10.87
C ALA A 173 25.07 -24.56 -9.65
N ARG A 174 24.51 -24.40 -8.45
CA ARG A 174 25.06 -24.97 -7.20
C ARG A 174 24.72 -26.44 -7.00
N LYS A 175 24.07 -27.09 -7.99
CA LYS A 175 23.60 -28.48 -7.93
C LYS A 175 22.75 -28.79 -6.69
N LYS A 176 22.01 -27.79 -6.19
CA LYS A 176 21.11 -27.94 -5.03
C LYS A 176 19.81 -28.65 -5.39
N THR A 177 19.50 -28.73 -6.67
CA THR A 177 18.38 -29.48 -7.25
C THR A 177 18.84 -30.05 -8.60
N PRO A 178 18.34 -31.24 -9.02
CA PRO A 178 18.65 -31.79 -10.34
C PRO A 178 17.90 -31.07 -11.47
N LEU A 179 16.99 -30.15 -11.16
CA LEU A 179 16.17 -29.46 -12.14
C LEU A 179 16.93 -28.29 -12.80
N SER A 180 16.66 -28.09 -14.10
CA SER A 180 17.06 -26.87 -14.82
C SER A 180 16.25 -25.66 -14.34
N PRO A 181 16.74 -24.42 -14.55
CA PRO A 181 16.02 -23.21 -14.14
C PRO A 181 14.57 -23.11 -14.64
N ASP A 182 14.31 -23.58 -15.86
CA ASP A 182 12.96 -23.59 -16.44
C ASP A 182 12.06 -24.66 -15.80
N GLN A 183 12.61 -25.83 -15.47
CA GLN A 183 11.88 -26.86 -14.73
C GLN A 183 11.55 -26.40 -13.31
N ILE A 184 12.47 -25.69 -12.64
CA ILE A 184 12.22 -25.06 -11.33
C ILE A 184 11.06 -24.07 -11.42
N ARG A 185 11.09 -23.16 -12.41
CA ARG A 185 10.00 -22.20 -12.62
C ARG A 185 8.66 -22.90 -12.87
N LYS A 186 8.62 -23.94 -13.71
CA LYS A 186 7.40 -24.71 -14.00
C LYS A 186 6.87 -25.43 -12.75
N ALA A 187 7.76 -26.02 -11.95
CA ALA A 187 7.41 -26.68 -10.70
C ALA A 187 6.76 -25.69 -9.73
N ILE A 188 7.43 -24.57 -9.44
CA ILE A 188 6.90 -23.53 -8.55
C ILE A 188 5.58 -22.95 -9.09
N GLY A 189 5.52 -22.66 -10.40
CA GLY A 189 4.33 -22.14 -11.06
C GLY A 189 3.10 -23.05 -10.93
N LYS A 190 3.29 -24.38 -10.96
CA LYS A 190 2.21 -25.35 -10.75
C LYS A 190 1.58 -25.25 -9.36
N PHE A 191 2.39 -25.07 -8.31
CA PHE A 191 1.90 -25.06 -6.93
C PHE A 191 1.39 -23.69 -6.48
N PHE A 192 2.01 -22.61 -6.95
CA PHE A 192 1.68 -21.24 -6.52
C PHE A 192 0.91 -20.41 -7.56
N LYS A 193 0.54 -21.02 -8.70
CA LYS A 193 -0.23 -20.39 -9.79
C LYS A 193 0.43 -19.11 -10.33
N LEU A 194 1.73 -19.17 -10.56
CA LEU A 194 2.49 -18.06 -11.14
C LEU A 194 2.29 -17.98 -12.65
N ALA A 195 2.15 -16.75 -13.19
CA ALA A 195 2.03 -16.48 -14.63
C ALA A 195 3.41 -16.30 -15.33
#